data_AF-A0A849UCJ2-F1
#
_entry.id   AF-A0A849UCJ2-F1
#
_cell.length_a   1.000
_cell.length_b   1.000
_cell.length_c   1.000
_cell.angle_alpha   90.00
_cell.angle_beta   90.00
_cell.angle_gamma   90.00
#
_symmetry.space_group_name_H-M   'P 1'
#
loop_
_entity.id
_entity.type
_entity.pdbx_description
1 polymer ?
#
loop_
_entity_poly.entity_id
_entity_poly.type
_entity_poly.pdbx_seq_one_letter_code
_entity_poly.pdbx_strand_id
1 'polypeptide(L)'
;MFLLIALASSLATADVYQWQDGNGKAHFSDRPTIDAQAKKLDIKPGYDFIRVKTVYDGDTVVLEDGQKVRFLGINTPEVQHRDKPADAGGDEAKRWLQAKLLNKR
;
A
#
# COMPACT_ATOMS: atom_id res chain seq x y z
N MET A 1 -11.66 38.41 8.77
CA MET A 1 -10.52 37.69 9.36
C MET A 1 -10.62 36.24 8.91
N PHE A 2 -10.03 35.90 7.75
CA PHE A 2 -10.06 34.54 7.21
C PHE A 2 -8.91 33.74 7.85
N LEU A 3 -9.27 32.70 8.60
CA LEU A 3 -8.34 31.81 9.26
C LEU A 3 -7.74 30.85 8.22
N LEU A 4 -6.52 31.15 7.78
CA LEU A 4 -5.66 30.22 7.04
C LEU A 4 -5.27 29.07 7.98
N ILE A 5 -5.91 27.91 7.82
CA ILE A 5 -5.39 26.66 8.38
C ILE A 5 -4.18 26.28 7.54
N ALA A 6 -3.00 26.70 7.99
CA ALA A 6 -1.74 26.18 7.50
C ALA A 6 -1.67 24.70 7.91
N LEU A 7 -2.01 23.81 6.97
CA LEU A 7 -1.81 22.39 7.09
C LEU A 7 -0.30 22.16 7.14
N ALA A 8 0.28 22.17 8.34
CA ALA A 8 1.63 21.68 8.56
C ALA A 8 1.61 20.19 8.19
N SER A 9 1.97 19.89 6.94
CA SER A 9 2.24 18.53 6.47
C SER A 9 3.43 18.02 7.27
N SER A 10 3.15 17.38 8.41
CA SER A 10 4.15 16.55 9.08
C SER A 10 4.63 15.54 8.05
N LEU A 11 5.92 15.64 7.69
CA LEU A 11 6.63 14.63 6.92
C LEU A 11 6.64 13.37 7.78
N ALA A 12 5.61 12.54 7.64
CA ALA A 12 5.54 11.24 8.27
C ALA A 12 6.59 10.35 7.60
N THR A 13 7.79 10.29 8.18
CA THR A 13 8.76 9.25 7.86
C THR A 13 8.29 7.97 8.55
N ALA A 14 7.65 7.07 7.80
CA ALA A 14 7.28 5.77 8.31
C ALA A 14 8.51 4.84 8.25
N ASP A 15 9.03 4.48 9.41
CA ASP A 15 10.02 3.40 9.50
C ASP A 15 9.36 2.08 9.09
N VAL A 16 10.06 1.27 8.28
CA VAL A 16 9.56 -0.06 7.90
C VAL A 16 10.33 -1.11 8.69
N TYR A 17 9.59 -2.00 9.34
CA TYR A 17 10.12 -3.14 10.08
C TYR A 17 9.79 -4.43 9.34
N GLN A 18 10.72 -5.39 9.31
CA GLN A 18 10.53 -6.69 8.72
C GLN A 18 10.82 -7.81 9.72
N TRP A 19 10.00 -8.86 9.68
CA TRP A 19 10.27 -10.13 10.35
C TRP A 19 9.91 -11.30 9.44
N GLN A 20 10.25 -12.51 9.88
CA GLN A 20 9.80 -13.75 9.23
C GLN A 20 8.90 -14.51 10.20
N ASP A 21 7.82 -15.11 9.69
CA ASP A 21 7.02 -16.04 10.47
C ASP A 21 7.70 -17.43 10.56
N GLY A 22 7.07 -18.36 11.28
CA GLY A 22 7.59 -19.73 11.44
C GLY A 22 7.72 -20.52 10.14
N ASN A 23 7.13 -20.05 9.03
CA ASN A 23 7.25 -20.65 7.69
C ASN A 23 8.29 -19.94 6.82
N GLY A 24 9.03 -18.96 7.37
CA GLY A 24 10.02 -18.15 6.64
C GLY A 24 9.41 -17.07 5.75
N LYS A 25 8.10 -16.82 5.82
CA LYS A 25 7.46 -15.77 5.02
C LYS A 25 7.78 -14.41 5.63
N ALA A 26 8.24 -13.48 4.80
CA ALA A 26 8.50 -12.11 5.21
C ALA A 26 7.19 -11.34 5.48
N HIS A 27 7.17 -10.61 6.59
CA HIS A 27 6.10 -9.68 6.97
C HIS A 27 6.68 -8.29 7.22
N PHE A 28 5.86 -7.26 7.03
CA PHE A 28 6.27 -5.86 7.12
C PHE A 28 5.27 -5.05 7.95
N SER A 29 5.75 -4.03 8.66
CA SER A 29 4.95 -3.17 9.52
C SER A 29 5.56 -1.77 9.63
N ASP A 30 4.73 -0.76 9.89
CA ASP A 30 5.13 0.61 10.24
C ASP A 30 5.48 0.76 11.74
N ARG A 31 5.21 -0.28 12.53
CA ARG A 31 5.51 -0.38 13.97
C ARG A 31 6.44 -1.54 14.27
N PRO A 32 7.34 -1.41 15.26
CA PRO A 32 8.14 -2.52 15.74
C PRO A 32 7.22 -3.56 16.40
N THR A 33 7.28 -4.80 15.92
CA THR A 33 6.62 -5.93 16.58
C THR A 33 7.57 -6.54 17.59
N ILE A 34 7.34 -6.26 18.88
CA ILE A 34 8.20 -6.69 19.99
C ILE A 34 8.35 -8.22 20.03
N ASP A 35 7.26 -8.94 19.77
CA ASP A 35 7.22 -10.40 19.89
C ASP A 35 7.95 -11.13 18.75
N ALA A 36 8.11 -10.48 17.59
CA ALA A 36 8.65 -11.10 16.38
C ALA A 36 10.12 -10.71 16.09
N GLN A 37 10.78 -10.01 17.02
CA GLN A 37 12.15 -9.50 16.85
C GLN A 37 12.35 -8.77 15.51
N ALA A 38 11.38 -7.92 15.13
CA ALA A 38 11.41 -7.30 13.82
C ALA A 38 12.61 -6.35 13.66
N LYS A 39 13.30 -6.50 12.53
CA LYS A 39 14.45 -5.67 12.16
C LYS A 39 13.95 -4.43 11.42
N LYS A 40 14.39 -3.25 11.87
CA LYS A 40 14.21 -2.01 11.11
C LYS A 40 14.97 -2.10 9.78
N LEU A 41 14.27 -1.86 8.68
CA LEU A 41 14.84 -1.84 7.34
C LEU A 41 15.43 -0.48 7.01
N ASP A 42 16.69 -0.49 6.53
CA ASP A 42 17.31 0.65 5.88
C ASP A 42 16.88 0.64 4.40
N ILE A 43 15.80 1.35 4.09
CA ILE A 43 15.31 1.45 2.71
C ILE A 43 16.17 2.48 1.98
N LYS A 44 17.01 1.99 1.07
CA LYS A 44 17.68 2.83 0.08
C LYS A 44 16.71 3.05 -1.08
N PRO A 45 16.26 4.29 -1.35
CA PRO A 45 15.33 4.53 -2.44
C PRO A 45 15.93 4.06 -3.78
N GLY A 46 15.18 3.22 -4.47
CA GLY A 46 15.42 2.82 -5.85
C GLY A 46 14.11 2.97 -6.62
N TYR A 47 14.22 3.12 -7.93
CA TYR A 47 13.06 3.24 -8.79
C TYR A 47 13.16 2.19 -9.89
N ASP A 48 12.03 1.54 -10.17
CA ASP A 48 11.85 0.69 -11.32
C ASP A 48 10.55 1.13 -12.03
N PHE A 49 10.51 0.95 -13.35
CA PHE A 49 9.41 1.38 -14.19
C PHE A 49 8.75 0.15 -14.81
N ILE A 50 7.79 -0.40 -14.08
CA ILE A 50 7.03 -1.58 -14.52
C ILE A 50 5.57 -1.18 -14.70
N ARG A 51 4.95 -1.65 -15.79
CA ARG A 51 3.54 -1.38 -16.05
C ARG A 51 2.64 -2.13 -15.07
N VAL A 52 1.55 -1.47 -14.71
CA VAL A 52 0.47 -2.11 -13.97
C VAL A 52 -0.33 -3.00 -14.91
N LYS A 53 -0.41 -4.28 -14.55
CA LYS A 53 -1.21 -5.30 -15.24
C LYS A 53 -2.65 -5.32 -14.74
N THR A 54 -2.82 -5.34 -13.41
CA THR A 54 -4.13 -5.47 -12.77
C THR A 54 -4.22 -4.59 -11.53
N VAL A 55 -5.38 -3.98 -11.30
CA VAL A 55 -5.73 -3.32 -10.03
C VAL A 55 -6.65 -4.24 -9.23
N TYR A 56 -6.25 -4.63 -8.02
CA TYR A 56 -7.10 -5.42 -7.12
C TYR A 56 -8.09 -4.51 -6.40
N ASP A 57 -7.57 -3.53 -5.66
CA ASP A 57 -8.29 -2.60 -4.78
C ASP A 57 -7.73 -1.18 -4.96
N GLY A 58 -8.24 -0.21 -4.21
CA GLY A 58 -7.79 1.19 -4.30
C GLY A 58 -6.36 1.47 -3.82
N ASP A 59 -5.66 0.46 -3.28
CA ASP A 59 -4.29 0.55 -2.78
C ASP A 59 -3.39 -0.62 -3.21
N THR A 60 -3.89 -1.55 -4.03
CA THR A 60 -3.20 -2.81 -4.31
C THR A 60 -3.25 -3.15 -5.80
N VAL A 61 -2.08 -3.42 -6.40
CA VAL A 61 -1.91 -3.70 -7.84
C VAL A 61 -1.04 -4.94 -8.08
N VAL A 62 -1.09 -5.45 -9.31
CA VAL A 62 -0.16 -6.44 -9.84
C VAL A 62 0.55 -5.84 -11.05
N LEU A 63 1.86 -6.01 -11.10
CA LEU A 63 2.73 -5.57 -12.17
C LEU A 63 2.86 -6.63 -13.27
N GLU A 64 3.33 -6.26 -14.45
CA GLU A 64 3.49 -7.18 -15.59
C GLU A 64 4.43 -8.36 -15.32
N ASP A 65 5.42 -8.17 -14.44
CA ASP A 65 6.34 -9.22 -14.00
C ASP A 65 5.74 -10.16 -12.93
N GLY A 66 4.47 -9.94 -12.55
CA GLY A 66 3.74 -10.75 -11.58
C GLY A 66 3.89 -10.30 -10.13
N GLN A 67 4.68 -9.26 -9.84
CA GLN A 67 4.79 -8.73 -8.48
C GLN A 67 3.46 -8.12 -8.02
N LYS A 68 3.00 -8.49 -6.80
CA LYS A 68 1.87 -7.85 -6.13
C LYS A 68 2.39 -6.73 -5.23
N VAL A 69 1.94 -5.50 -5.46
CA VAL A 69 2.36 -4.30 -4.75
C VAL A 69 1.18 -3.71 -3.99
N ARG A 70 1.36 -3.47 -2.68
CA ARG A 70 0.43 -2.73 -1.81
C ARG A 70 1.05 -1.38 -1.44
N PHE A 71 0.29 -0.31 -1.59
CA PHE A 71 0.74 1.03 -1.24
C PHE A 71 0.77 1.21 0.27
N LEU A 72 1.94 1.53 0.80
CA LEU A 72 2.10 1.81 2.22
C LEU A 72 1.47 3.17 2.56
N GLY A 73 0.86 3.27 3.74
CA GLY A 73 0.20 4.50 4.22
C GLY A 73 -1.16 4.80 3.60
N ILE A 74 -1.67 3.92 2.73
CA ILE A 74 -3.01 4.02 2.13
C ILE A 74 -3.81 2.79 2.55
N ASN A 75 -5.02 3.00 3.04
CA ASN A 75 -5.96 1.93 3.38
C ASN A 75 -7.30 2.23 2.71
N THR A 76 -7.60 1.55 1.60
CA THR A 76 -8.88 1.75 0.88
C THR A 76 -9.93 0.73 1.30
N PRO A 77 -11.24 1.04 1.16
CA PRO A 77 -12.28 0.04 1.28
C PRO A 77 -12.02 -1.12 0.30
N GLU A 78 -12.20 -2.35 0.77
CA GLU A 78 -11.92 -3.55 -0.02
C GLU A 78 -13.04 -3.83 -1.02
N VAL A 79 -12.71 -4.33 -2.21
CA VAL A 79 -13.74 -4.82 -3.15
C VAL A 79 -14.28 -6.18 -2.72
N GLN A 80 -15.36 -6.63 -3.37
CA GLN A 80 -15.95 -7.94 -3.07
C GLN A 80 -14.93 -9.06 -3.28
N HIS A 81 -14.88 -9.99 -2.33
CA HIS A 81 -14.15 -11.25 -2.42
C HIS A 81 -15.11 -12.43 -2.27
N ARG A 82 -14.63 -13.65 -2.57
CA ARG A 82 -15.46 -14.87 -2.58
C ARG A 82 -16.31 -15.02 -1.32
N ASP A 83 -15.72 -14.70 -0.17
CA ASP A 83 -16.33 -14.92 1.15
C ASP A 83 -16.66 -13.61 1.90
N LYS A 84 -16.48 -12.44 1.27
CA LYS A 84 -16.71 -11.13 1.89
C LYS A 84 -17.37 -10.16 0.90
N PRO A 85 -18.49 -9.51 1.27
CA PRO A 85 -19.06 -8.44 0.44
C PRO A 85 -18.08 -7.26 0.33
N ALA A 86 -18.24 -6.46 -0.72
CA ALA A 86 -17.48 -5.22 -0.86
C ALA A 86 -17.77 -4.27 0.31
N ASP A 87 -16.74 -3.58 0.78
CA ASP A 87 -16.90 -2.46 1.69
C ASP A 87 -17.46 -1.25 0.90
N ALA A 88 -18.21 -0.36 1.56
CA ALA A 88 -18.77 0.82 0.91
C ALA A 88 -17.64 1.71 0.35
N GLY A 89 -17.68 1.98 -0.95
CA GLY A 89 -16.64 2.76 -1.64
C GLY A 89 -15.52 1.93 -2.30
N GLY A 90 -15.52 0.60 -2.14
CA GLY A 90 -14.43 -0.25 -2.64
C GLY A 90 -14.31 -0.22 -4.16
N ASP A 91 -15.44 -0.38 -4.86
CA ASP A 91 -15.45 -0.35 -6.32
C ASP A 91 -15.11 1.05 -6.86
N GLU A 92 -15.52 2.12 -6.17
CA GLU A 92 -15.16 3.50 -6.51
C GLU A 92 -13.65 3.72 -6.39
N ALA A 93 -13.04 3.28 -5.29
CA ALA A 93 -11.60 3.41 -5.05
C ALA A 93 -10.79 2.64 -6.12
N LYS A 94 -11.22 1.41 -6.44
CA LYS A 94 -10.64 0.62 -7.52
C LYS A 94 -10.75 1.30 -8.88
N ARG A 95 -11.95 1.77 -9.26
CA ARG A 95 -12.17 2.46 -10.55
C ARG A 95 -11.32 3.72 -10.66
N TRP A 96 -11.21 4.49 -9.57
CA TRP A 96 -10.36 5.66 -9.53
C TRP A 96 -8.90 5.29 -9.80
N LEU A 97 -8.37 4.26 -9.11
CA LEU A 97 -6.99 3.85 -9.28
C LEU A 97 -6.72 3.29 -10.69
N GLN A 98 -7.66 2.52 -11.24
CA GLN A 98 -7.60 2.04 -12.62
C GLN A 98 -7.45 3.17 -13.62
N ALA A 99 -8.27 4.23 -13.50
CA ALA A 99 -8.19 5.39 -14.38
C ALA A 99 -6.85 6.13 -14.30
N LYS A 100 -6.17 6.04 -13.15
CA LYS A 100 -4.86 6.68 -12.90
C LYS A 100 -3.68 5.84 -13.37
N LEU A 101 -3.76 4.51 -13.31
CA LEU A 101 -2.59 3.65 -13.53
C LEU A 101 -2.67 2.79 -14.78
N LEU A 102 -3.86 2.32 -15.17
CA LEU A 102 -3.96 1.43 -16.33
C LEU A 102 -3.63 2.19 -17.63
N ASN A 103 -2.83 1.53 -18.49
CA ASN A 103 -2.37 2.05 -19.77
C ASN A 103 -1.58 3.38 -19.68
N LYS A 104 -1.02 3.69 -18.51
CA LYS A 104 -0.10 4.83 -18.35
C LYS A 104 1.35 4.40 -18.60
N ARG A 105 2.18 5.37 -18.98
CA ARG A 105 3.63 5.22 -19.17
C ARG A 105 4.36 6.07 -18.17
#